data_AF-A0A2Z6ULX7-F1
#
_entry.id   AF-A0A2Z6ULX7-F1
#
_cell.length_a   1.000
_cell.length_b   1.000
_cell.length_c   1.000
_cell.angle_alpha   90.00
_cell.angle_beta   90.00
_cell.angle_gamma   90.00
#
_symmetry.space_group_name_H-M   'P 1'
#
loop_
_entity.id
_entity.type
_entity.pdbx_description
1 polymer ?
#
loop_
_entity_poly.entity_id
_entity_poly.type
_entity_poly.pdbx_seq_one_letter_code
_entity_poly.pdbx_strand_id
1 'polypeptide(L)' 'MKIDSLTTNEKVVLAQQLWDSVAVNEDSLDVSANQKAELDRRVTDFEIDGNTGTPWDSVKSRILNK' A
#
# COMPACT_ATOMS: atom_id res chain seq x y z
N MET A 1 8.89 25.90 -3.08
CA MET A 1 7.42 25.65 -3.19
C MET A 1 6.79 25.84 -1.82
N LYS A 2 5.49 26.15 -1.71
CA LYS A 2 4.81 26.38 -0.41
C LYS A 2 4.84 25.17 0.55
N ILE A 3 5.19 23.98 0.07
CA ILE A 3 5.34 22.76 0.86
C ILE A 3 6.65 22.76 1.67
N ASP A 4 7.68 23.44 1.18
CA ASP A 4 9.02 23.42 1.82
C ASP A 4 9.02 24.17 3.16
N SER A 5 8.13 25.16 3.32
CA SER A 5 7.93 25.95 4.53
C SER A 5 7.06 25.27 5.60
N LEU A 6 6.47 24.12 5.29
CA LEU A 6 5.63 23.39 6.25
C LEU A 6 6.50 22.64 7.27
N THR A 7 6.05 22.66 8.52
CA THR A 7 6.57 21.77 9.57
C THR A 7 6.28 20.31 9.22
N THR A 8 6.98 19.38 9.87
CA THR A 8 6.75 17.94 9.68
C THR A 8 5.30 17.55 9.92
N ASN A 9 4.66 18.09 10.97
CA ASN A 9 3.26 17.78 11.29
C ASN A 9 2.31 18.29 10.20
N GLU A 10 2.52 19.51 9.70
CA GLU A 10 1.70 20.06 8.61
C GLU A 10 1.87 19.27 7.32
N LYS A 11 3.08 18.75 7.04
CA LYS A 11 3.32 17.86 5.89
C LYS A 11 2.57 16.53 6.03
N VAL A 12 2.51 15.95 7.23
CA VAL A 12 1.75 14.72 7.49
C VAL A 12 0.25 14.96 7.29
N VAL A 13 -0.28 16.06 7.84
CA VAL A 13 -1.69 16.42 7.65
C VAL A 13 -2.01 16.66 6.18
N LEU A 14 -1.15 17.39 5.47
CA LEU A 14 -1.32 17.62 4.03
C LEU A 14 -1.26 16.31 3.23
N ALA A 15 -0.34 15.40 3.56
CA ALA A 15 -0.27 14.10 2.90
C ALA A 15 -1.56 13.30 3.10
N GLN A 16 -2.13 13.30 4.31
CA GLN A 16 -3.41 12.66 4.59
C GLN A 16 -4.54 13.30 3.79
N GLN A 17 -4.65 14.63 3.79
CA GLN A 17 -5.70 15.34 3.05
C GLN A 17 -5.62 15.09 1.53
N LEU A 18 -4.41 15.05 0.98
CA LEU A 18 -4.20 14.69 -0.43
C LEU A 18 -4.62 13.24 -0.68
N TRP A 19 -4.25 12.32 0.22
CA TRP A 19 -4.64 10.92 0.13
C TRP A 19 -6.17 10.74 0.16
N ASP A 20 -6.85 11.40 1.10
CA ASP A 20 -8.31 11.38 1.21
C ASP A 20 -8.99 11.96 -0.04
N SER A 21 -8.42 13.02 -0.64
CA SER A 21 -8.97 13.63 -1.86
C SER A 21 -8.91 12.72 -3.09
N VAL A 22 -7.91 11.84 -3.14
CA VAL A 22 -7.77 10.84 -4.22
C VAL A 22 -8.75 9.69 -3.97
N ALA A 23 -8.89 9.24 -2.72
CA ALA A 23 -9.81 8.16 -2.34
C ALA A 23 -11.28 8.50 -2.65
N VAL A 24 -11.69 9.76 -2.53
CA VAL A 24 -13.05 10.20 -2.92
C VAL A 24 -13.36 9.97 -4.42
N ASN A 25 -12.33 9.88 -5.27
CA ASN A 25 -12.48 9.63 -6.71
C ASN A 25 -12.03 8.20 -7.11
N GLU A 26 -11.98 7.26 -6.16
CA GLU A 26 -11.50 5.88 -6.39
C GLU A 26 -12.30 5.14 -7.48
N ASP A 27 -13.58 5.46 -7.63
CA ASP A 27 -14.46 4.90 -8.68
C ASP A 27 -14.00 5.22 -10.12
N SER A 28 -13.05 6.15 -10.30
CA SER A 28 -12.47 6.49 -11.61
C SER A 28 -11.30 5.61 -12.02
N LEU A 29 -10.78 4.78 -11.12
CA LEU A 29 -9.66 3.88 -11.39
C LEU A 29 -10.18 2.53 -11.89
N ASP A 30 -10.54 2.49 -13.16
CA ASP A 30 -11.08 1.29 -13.78
C ASP A 30 -10.00 0.19 -13.85
N VAL A 31 -10.13 -0.82 -12.99
CA VAL A 31 -9.24 -1.99 -13.01
C VAL A 31 -9.66 -2.87 -14.18
N SER A 32 -8.78 -2.99 -15.18
CA SER A 32 -9.05 -3.78 -16.39
C SER A 32 -9.30 -5.26 -16.05
N ALA A 33 -10.07 -5.94 -16.90
CA ALA A 33 -10.33 -7.38 -16.76
C ALA A 33 -9.03 -8.20 -16.68
N ASN A 34 -7.99 -7.80 -17.43
CA ASN A 34 -6.69 -8.47 -17.42
C ASN A 34 -5.97 -8.32 -16.07
N GLN A 35 -6.06 -7.16 -15.42
CA GLN A 35 -5.48 -6.95 -14.10
C GLN A 35 -6.21 -7.77 -13.03
N LYS A 36 -7.55 -7.86 -13.11
CA LYS A 36 -8.35 -8.72 -12.22
C LYS A 36 -7.97 -10.19 -12.38
N ALA A 37 -7.90 -10.67 -13.63
CA ALA A 37 -7.49 -12.04 -13.93
C ALA A 37 -6.09 -12.38 -13.41
N GLU A 38 -5.14 -11.45 -13.50
CA GLU A 38 -3.79 -11.66 -12.94
C GLU A 38 -3.81 -11.71 -11.40
N LEU A 39 -4.63 -10.90 -10.74
CA LEU A 39 -4.79 -10.97 -9.28
C LEU A 39 -5.37 -12.32 -8.86
N ASP A 40 -6.42 -12.78 -9.55
CA ASP A 40 -7.04 -14.09 -9.28
C ASP A 40 -6.04 -15.24 -9.47
N ARG A 41 -5.22 -15.17 -10.53
CA ARG A 41 -4.14 -16.13 -10.78
C ARG A 41 -3.13 -16.15 -9.63
N ARG A 42 -2.69 -14.98 -9.17
CA ARG A 42 -1.70 -14.87 -8.08
C ARG A 42 -2.24 -15.37 -6.73
N VAL A 43 -3.53 -15.15 -6.47
CA VAL A 43 -4.18 -15.69 -5.26
C VAL A 43 -4.24 -17.21 -5.33
N THR A 44 -4.64 -17.76 -6.47
CA THR A 44 -4.68 -19.22 -6.68
C THR A 44 -3.28 -19.83 -6.54
N ASP A 45 -2.26 -19.23 -7.15
CA ASP A 45 -0.87 -19.68 -7.04
C ASP A 45 -0.39 -19.67 -5.59
N PHE A 46 -0.74 -18.63 -4.82
CA PHE A 46 -0.40 -18.53 -3.40
C PHE A 46 -1.07 -19.62 -2.55
N GLU A 47 -2.35 -19.90 -2.80
CA GLU A 47 -3.10 -20.98 -2.13
C GLU A 47 -2.47 -22.36 -2.42
N ILE A 48 -1.95 -22.56 -3.63
CA ILE A 48 -1.25 -23.79 -4.03
C ILE A 48 0.16 -23.88 -3.42
N ASP A 49 0.94 -22.80 -3.48
CA ASP A 49 2.32 -22.73 -2.96
C ASP A 49 2.34 -22.95 -1.44
N GLY A 50 1.30 -22.49 -0.73
CA GLY A 50 1.12 -22.70 0.72
C GLY A 50 2.18 -22.01 1.59
N ASN A 51 3.09 -21.26 0.97
CA ASN A 51 4.12 -20.51 1.65
C ASN A 51 3.54 -19.22 2.23
N THR A 52 3.21 -19.26 3.51
CA THR A 52 2.67 -18.11 4.25
C THR A 52 3.69 -16.99 4.48
N GLY A 53 4.93 -17.16 4.01
CA GLY A 53 6.00 -16.19 4.17
C GLY A 53 6.50 -16.11 5.61
N THR A 54 7.19 -15.01 5.94
CA THR A 54 7.70 -14.78 7.29
C THR A 54 6.72 -13.89 8.06
N PRO A 55 6.29 -14.28 9.28
CA PRO A 55 5.45 -13.44 10.11
C PRO A 55 6.04 -12.04 10.32
N TRP A 56 5.19 -11.03 10.37
CA TRP A 56 5.62 -9.64 10.52
C TRP A 56 6.52 -9.43 11.73
N ASP A 57 6.22 -10.05 12.87
CA ASP A 57 7.03 -9.93 14.09
C ASP A 57 8.47 -10.40 13.90
N SER A 58 8.68 -11.47 13.12
CA SER A 58 10.01 -11.98 12.79
C SER A 58 10.75 -11.04 11.84
N VAL A 59 10.06 -10.46 10.85
CA VAL A 59 10.64 -9.44 9.95
C VAL A 59 11.02 -8.18 10.71
N LYS A 60 10.11 -7.68 11.55
CA LYS A 60 10.30 -6.50 12.39
C LYS A 60 11.48 -6.66 13.33
N SER A 61 11.57 -7.81 14.01
CA SER A 61 12.70 -8.13 14.89
C SER A 61 14.04 -8.09 14.13
N ARG A 62 14.09 -8.65 12.92
CA ARG A 62 15.30 -8.63 12.07
C ARG A 62 15.72 -7.21 11.65
N ILE A 63 14.77 -6.31 11.41
CA ILE A 63 15.05 -4.92 11.00
C ILE A 63 15.54 -4.09 12.20
N LEU A 64 14.93 -4.28 13.38
CA LEU A 64 15.21 -3.49 14.57
C LEU A 64 16.43 -3.97 15.37
N ASN A 65 16.83 -5.23 15.23
CA ASN A 65 18.03 -5.79 15.88
C ASN A 65 19.34 -5.49 15.09
N LYS A 66 19.40 -4.34 14.40
CA LYS A 66 20.62 -3.86 13.73
C LYS A 66 21.33 -2.80 14.56
#